data_AF-C1C242-F1
#
_entry.id   AF-C1C242-F1
#
_cell.length_a   1.000
_cell.length_b   1.000
_cell.length_c   1.000
_cell.angle_alpha   90.00
_cell.angle_beta   90.00
_cell.angle_gamma   90.00
#
_symmetry.space_group_name_H-M   'P 1'
#
loop_
_entity.id
_entity.type
_entity.pdbx_description
1 polymer ?
#
loop_
_entity_poly.entity_id
_entity_poly.type
_entity_poly.pdbx_seq_one_letter_code
_entity_poly.pdbx_strand_id
1 'polypeptide(L)'
;MGFFGSSSESDSKSGETLDLSEGWDGSDSKLRTPSFSTGMDDYGTDSSMDIQTFVQTEQQRQQIMEQVMKVNDVCWKMCVSSVSSSLGSRTEGCLSNCTERFVDTTLLITQRFAQLASKMQGQ
;
A
#
# COMPACT_ATOMS: atom_id res chain seq x y z
N MET A 1 -12.21 -64.87 -4.50
CA MET A 1 -13.27 -64.89 -5.53
C MET A 1 -13.51 -63.45 -5.97
N GLY A 2 -13.27 -63.13 -7.26
CA GLY A 2 -13.54 -61.83 -7.96
C GLY A 2 -12.50 -60.71 -7.69
N PHE A 3 -11.55 -60.31 -8.54
CA PHE A 3 -11.48 -59.76 -9.93
C PHE A 3 -11.65 -58.21 -10.06
N PHE A 4 -10.51 -57.57 -10.40
CA PHE A 4 -10.22 -56.40 -11.28
C PHE A 4 -10.96 -55.05 -11.15
N GLY A 5 -10.15 -53.98 -11.02
CA GLY A 5 -10.54 -52.59 -11.31
C GLY A 5 -9.36 -51.62 -11.14
N SER A 6 -8.65 -51.31 -12.23
CA SER A 6 -7.57 -50.32 -12.32
C SER A 6 -8.14 -48.92 -12.54
N SER A 7 -7.62 -47.90 -11.85
CA SER A 7 -7.25 -46.59 -12.42
C SER A 7 -6.41 -45.78 -11.43
N SER A 8 -5.33 -45.23 -11.95
CA SER A 8 -4.34 -44.40 -11.28
C SER A 8 -4.85 -42.97 -11.14
N GLU A 9 -4.63 -42.33 -9.98
CA GLU A 9 -4.37 -40.90 -9.90
C GLU A 9 -3.49 -40.62 -8.67
N SER A 10 -2.42 -39.87 -8.93
CA SER A 10 -1.30 -39.65 -8.02
C SER A 10 -1.43 -38.25 -7.42
N ASP A 11 -1.78 -38.12 -6.13
CA ASP A 11 -1.63 -36.87 -5.40
C ASP A 11 -0.39 -36.93 -4.50
N SER A 12 0.70 -36.33 -4.98
CA SER A 12 1.89 -36.04 -4.17
C SER A 12 1.66 -34.72 -3.44
N LYS A 13 1.31 -34.81 -2.15
CA LYS A 13 1.21 -33.67 -1.23
C LYS A 13 2.63 -33.25 -0.83
N SER A 14 3.11 -32.14 -1.37
CA SER A 14 4.41 -31.54 -1.01
C SER A 14 4.28 -30.03 -0.80
N GLY A 15 4.67 -29.57 0.39
CA GLY A 15 4.99 -28.17 0.68
C GLY A 15 3.90 -27.40 1.43
N GLU A 16 4.05 -27.26 2.74
CA GLU A 16 3.24 -26.40 3.60
C GLU A 16 3.54 -24.93 3.27
N THR A 17 2.63 -24.26 2.54
CA THR A 17 2.53 -22.80 2.53
C THR A 17 1.65 -22.40 3.71
N LEU A 18 2.18 -21.61 4.65
CA LEU A 18 1.41 -21.01 5.73
C LEU A 18 0.42 -20.02 5.14
N ASP A 19 -0.80 -20.49 4.94
CA ASP A 19 -1.93 -19.78 4.41
C ASP A 19 -2.51 -18.87 5.52
N LEU A 20 -2.37 -17.55 5.35
CA LEU A 20 -2.99 -16.53 6.21
C LEU A 20 -4.34 -16.08 5.61
N SER A 21 -5.16 -16.99 5.08
CA SER A 21 -6.52 -16.66 4.63
C SER A 21 -7.61 -16.91 5.66
N GLU A 22 -7.30 -17.46 6.84
CA GLU A 22 -8.33 -17.67 7.86
C GLU A 22 -8.35 -16.56 8.92
N GLY A 23 -9.24 -15.57 8.71
CA GLY A 23 -9.85 -14.85 9.83
C GLY A 23 -10.09 -13.35 9.65
N TRP A 24 -11.08 -12.97 8.84
CA TRP A 24 -11.98 -11.87 9.23
C TRP A 24 -13.35 -12.04 8.54
N ASP A 25 -14.27 -12.70 9.24
CA ASP A 25 -15.70 -12.61 8.96
C ASP A 25 -16.17 -11.23 9.44
N GLY A 26 -16.69 -10.41 8.53
CA GLY A 26 -17.05 -9.02 8.85
C GLY A 26 -17.43 -8.22 7.61
N SER A 27 -18.64 -8.46 7.12
CA SER A 27 -19.31 -7.65 6.10
C SER A 27 -19.28 -6.16 6.45
N ASP A 28 -18.42 -5.37 5.81
CA ASP A 28 -18.79 -4.02 5.38
C ASP A 28 -17.93 -3.54 4.21
N SER A 29 -18.63 -3.03 3.20
CA SER A 29 -18.04 -2.58 1.95
C SER A 29 -17.61 -1.12 2.12
N LYS A 30 -16.32 -0.85 2.36
CA LYS A 30 -15.56 0.37 1.95
C LYS A 30 -14.28 0.55 2.78
N LEU A 31 -13.29 -0.34 2.65
CA LEU A 31 -11.89 0.02 2.85
C LEU A 31 -11.07 -0.74 1.80
N ARG A 32 -10.80 -0.08 0.67
CA ARG A 32 -9.87 -0.57 -0.33
C ARG A 32 -8.47 -0.49 0.30
N THR A 33 -7.98 -1.59 0.84
CA THR A 33 -6.54 -1.76 1.07
C THR A 33 -5.83 -1.43 -0.25
N PRO A 34 -4.77 -0.60 -0.26
CA PRO A 34 -4.04 -0.33 -1.49
C PRO A 34 -3.31 -1.63 -1.86
N SER A 35 -3.95 -2.42 -2.72
CA SER A 35 -3.41 -3.67 -3.21
C SER A 35 -2.05 -3.41 -3.87
N PHE A 36 -0.99 -3.91 -3.25
CA PHE A 36 0.28 -4.23 -3.89
C PHE A 36 0.08 -5.60 -4.55
N SER A 37 -0.61 -5.60 -5.67
CA SER A 37 -0.85 -6.81 -6.46
C SER A 37 -0.16 -6.63 -7.79
N THR A 38 1.03 -7.21 -7.92
CA THR A 38 1.66 -7.53 -9.20
C THR A 38 0.79 -8.60 -9.86
N GLY A 39 -0.25 -8.17 -10.58
CA GLY A 39 -1.07 -9.04 -11.42
C GLY A 39 -0.37 -9.26 -12.75
N MET A 40 0.14 -10.47 -12.97
CA MET A 40 0.80 -10.89 -14.18
C MET A 40 -0.04 -12.01 -14.79
N ASP A 41 -1.11 -11.65 -15.51
CA ASP A 41 -1.95 -12.60 -16.24
C ASP A 41 -2.33 -12.06 -17.63
N ASP A 42 -2.05 -12.88 -18.64
CA ASP A 42 -2.57 -12.92 -20.01
C ASP A 42 -2.08 -11.87 -21.05
N TYR A 43 -1.15 -12.31 -21.91
CA TYR A 43 -0.59 -11.52 -23.02
C TYR A 43 -1.43 -11.72 -24.29
N GLY A 44 -2.39 -10.82 -24.54
CA GLY A 44 -3.18 -10.76 -25.76
C GLY A 44 -3.18 -9.37 -26.40
N THR A 45 -2.22 -9.10 -27.30
CA THR A 45 -2.15 -8.11 -28.41
C THR A 45 -2.70 -6.66 -28.23
N ASP A 46 -3.18 -6.23 -27.07
CA ASP A 46 -3.48 -4.84 -26.65
C ASP A 46 -2.48 -4.34 -25.58
N SER A 47 -1.33 -5.01 -25.50
CA SER A 47 -0.39 -4.92 -24.38
C SER A 47 0.25 -3.54 -24.23
N SER A 48 0.35 -2.74 -25.31
CA SER A 48 1.10 -1.48 -25.27
C SER A 48 0.36 -0.33 -24.59
N MET A 49 -0.97 -0.23 -24.77
CA MET A 49 -1.80 0.77 -24.08
C MET A 49 -1.97 0.42 -22.60
N ASP A 50 -2.09 -0.86 -22.28
CA ASP A 50 -2.21 -1.34 -20.91
C ASP A 50 -0.90 -1.22 -20.13
N ILE A 51 0.26 -1.44 -20.76
CA ILE A 51 1.57 -1.20 -20.10
C ILE A 51 1.77 0.29 -19.81
N GLN A 52 1.36 1.19 -20.71
CA GLN A 52 1.53 2.63 -20.50
C GLN A 52 0.73 3.13 -19.29
N THR A 53 -0.52 2.68 -19.16
CA THR A 53 -1.40 3.03 -18.03
C THR A 53 -0.96 2.34 -16.73
N PHE A 54 -0.49 1.10 -16.81
CA PHE A 54 0.12 0.38 -15.69
C PHE A 54 1.35 1.10 -15.15
N VAL A 55 2.30 1.48 -16.02
CA VAL A 55 3.51 2.21 -15.63
C VAL A 55 3.17 3.54 -14.96
N GLN A 56 2.20 4.29 -15.49
CA GLN A 56 1.77 5.55 -14.86
C GLN A 56 1.16 5.34 -13.47
N THR A 57 0.37 4.27 -13.31
CA THR A 57 -0.26 3.92 -12.03
C THR A 57 0.80 3.51 -10.99
N GLU A 58 1.75 2.65 -11.38
CA GLU A 58 2.82 2.21 -10.49
C GLU A 58 3.78 3.35 -10.13
N GLN A 59 4.03 4.30 -11.04
CA GLN A 59 4.79 5.51 -10.73
C GLN A 59 4.08 6.37 -9.67
N GLN A 60 2.77 6.57 -9.80
CA GLN A 60 2.00 7.32 -8.80
C GLN A 60 2.03 6.61 -7.44
N ARG A 61 1.96 5.27 -7.44
CA ARG A 61 2.08 4.48 -6.20
C ARG A 61 3.44 4.66 -5.53
N GLN A 62 4.53 4.58 -6.30
CA GLN A 62 5.88 4.78 -5.76
C GLN A 62 6.02 6.18 -5.13
N GLN A 63 5.53 7.22 -5.79
CA GLN A 63 5.57 8.59 -5.26
C GLN A 63 4.84 8.71 -3.92
N ILE A 64 3.67 8.08 -3.79
CA ILE A 64 2.92 8.07 -2.52
C ILE A 64 3.70 7.32 -1.44
N MET A 65 4.28 6.17 -1.76
CA MET A 65 5.09 5.40 -0.80
C MET A 65 6.30 6.19 -0.31
N GLU A 66 6.98 6.93 -1.20
CA GLU A 66 8.06 7.83 -0.82
C GLU A 66 7.59 8.93 0.15
N GLN A 67 6.41 9.51 -0.07
CA GLN A 67 5.83 10.47 0.88
C GLN A 67 5.47 9.84 2.21
N VAL A 68 4.92 8.62 2.22
CA VAL A 68 4.61 7.88 3.46
C VAL A 68 5.87 7.62 4.27
N MET A 69 6.95 7.16 3.63
CA MET A 69 8.25 6.96 4.30
C MET A 69 8.80 8.26 4.86
N LYS A 70 8.65 9.37 4.13
CA LYS A 70 9.05 10.69 4.62
C LYS A 70 8.26 11.14 5.85
N VAL A 71 6.94 10.96 5.86
CA VAL A 71 6.09 11.25 7.02
C VAL A 71 6.54 10.40 8.21
N ASN A 72 6.76 9.11 7.98
CA ASN A 72 7.20 8.18 9.00
C ASN A 72 8.54 8.61 9.61
N ASP A 73 9.54 8.94 8.79
CA ASP A 73 10.85 9.38 9.27
C ASP A 73 10.79 10.65 10.13
N VAL A 74 9.96 11.62 9.74
CA VAL A 74 9.79 12.87 10.46
C VAL A 74 9.06 12.64 11.79
N CYS A 75 7.91 11.95 11.74
CA CYS A 75 7.11 11.72 12.93
C CYS A 75 7.76 10.74 13.90
N TRP A 76 8.53 9.78 13.40
CA TRP A 76 9.34 8.89 14.24
C TRP A 76 10.36 9.69 15.07
N LYS A 77 11.15 10.57 14.42
CA LYS A 77 12.15 11.40 15.11
C LYS A 77 11.53 12.37 16.11
N MET A 78 10.32 12.86 15.85
CA MET A 78 9.62 13.81 16.72
C MET A 78 8.94 13.16 17.93
N CYS A 79 8.34 11.98 17.73
CA CYS A 79 7.42 11.40 18.71
C CYS A 79 7.97 10.17 19.44
N VAL A 80 8.96 9.47 18.87
CA VAL A 80 9.48 8.21 19.42
C VAL A 80 10.87 8.41 20.00
N SER A 81 10.96 8.39 21.33
CA SER A 81 12.23 8.50 22.07
C SER A 81 12.85 7.15 22.44
N SER A 82 12.03 6.13 22.62
CA SER A 82 12.47 4.77 22.98
C SER A 82 11.53 3.73 22.38
N VAL A 83 12.09 2.61 21.95
CA VAL A 83 11.33 1.47 21.42
C VAL A 83 10.90 0.58 22.59
N SER A 84 9.61 0.27 22.67
CA SER A 84 9.00 -0.64 23.65
C SER A 84 8.13 -1.66 22.92
N SER A 85 7.62 -2.68 23.62
CA SER A 85 6.70 -3.68 23.06
C SER A 85 5.36 -3.08 22.62
N SER A 86 4.98 -1.91 23.17
CA SER A 86 3.80 -1.15 22.77
C SER A 86 4.06 0.36 22.78
N LEU A 87 3.22 1.08 22.03
CA LEU A 87 3.21 2.54 22.07
C LEU A 87 2.45 3.01 23.32
N GLY A 88 3.02 3.96 24.05
CA GLY A 88 2.30 4.63 25.13
C GLY A 88 1.32 5.67 24.58
N SER A 89 0.25 5.98 25.32
CA SER A 89 -0.80 6.93 24.90
C SER A 89 -0.27 8.29 24.45
N ARG A 90 0.81 8.78 25.08
CA ARG A 90 1.48 10.02 24.69
C ARG A 90 2.13 9.94 23.31
N THR A 91 2.77 8.81 22.99
CA THR A 91 3.42 8.59 21.70
C THR A 91 2.37 8.40 20.60
N GLU A 92 1.30 7.64 20.88
CA GLU A 92 0.17 7.48 19.95
C GLU A 92 -0.48 8.83 19.62
N GLY A 93 -0.79 9.63 20.65
CA GLY A 93 -1.33 10.97 20.46
C GLY A 93 -0.38 11.88 19.67
N CYS A 94 0.92 11.82 19.95
CA CYS A 94 1.91 12.58 19.20
C CYS A 94 1.96 12.17 17.72
N LEU A 95 1.99 10.87 17.41
CA LEU A 95 2.05 10.36 16.04
C LEU A 95 0.82 10.76 15.21
N SER A 96 -0.38 10.69 15.81
CA SER A 96 -1.62 11.15 15.17
C SER A 96 -1.55 12.63 14.83
N ASN A 97 -1.24 13.49 15.81
CA ASN A 97 -1.12 14.93 15.61
C ASN A 97 0.01 15.29 14.62
N CYS A 98 1.15 14.60 14.69
CA CYS A 98 2.28 14.83 13.80
C CYS A 98 1.89 14.56 12.34
N THR A 99 1.23 13.44 12.09
CA THR A 99 0.83 13.03 10.73
C THR A 99 -0.18 14.03 10.15
N GLU A 100 -1.23 14.39 10.90
CA GLU A 100 -2.23 15.37 10.46
C GLU A 100 -1.57 16.74 10.17
N ARG A 101 -0.71 17.22 11.08
CA ARG A 101 -0.04 18.51 10.92
C ARG A 101 0.96 18.52 9.77
N PHE A 102 1.64 17.40 9.50
CA PHE A 102 2.57 17.29 8.39
C PHE A 102 1.83 17.43 7.05
N VAL A 103 0.70 16.73 6.89
CA VAL A 103 -0.10 16.79 5.67
C VAL A 103 -0.69 18.19 5.48
N ASP A 104 -1.30 18.76 6.51
CA ASP A 104 -1.86 20.13 6.51
C ASP A 104 -0.81 21.17 6.08
N THR A 105 0.37 21.10 6.69
CA THR A 105 1.45 22.06 6.46
C THR A 105 2.02 21.91 5.05
N THR A 106 2.20 20.67 4.59
CA THR A 106 2.72 20.39 3.24
C THR A 106 1.75 20.92 2.17
N LEU A 107 0.45 20.70 2.35
CA LEU A 107 -0.57 21.22 1.44
C LEU A 107 -0.60 22.76 1.45
N LEU A 108 -0.59 23.37 2.64
CA LEU A 108 -0.59 24.83 2.77
C LEU A 108 0.60 25.46 2.06
N ILE A 109 1.81 24.94 2.30
CA ILE A 109 3.04 25.44 1.66
C ILE A 109 2.94 25.31 0.14
N THR A 110 2.50 24.15 -0.36
CA THR A 110 2.36 23.90 -1.79
C THR A 110 1.37 24.85 -2.45
N GLN A 111 0.21 25.09 -1.81
CA GLN A 111 -0.79 26.04 -2.28
C GLN A 111 -0.26 27.47 -2.35
N ARG A 112 0.54 27.90 -1.36
CA ARG A 112 1.17 29.22 -1.37
C ARG A 112 2.16 29.37 -2.52
N PHE A 113 3.00 28.36 -2.76
CA PHE A 113 3.91 28.39 -3.91
C PHE A 113 3.16 28.43 -5.24
N ALA A 114 2.09 27.65 -5.39
CA ALA A 114 1.26 27.69 -6.60
C ALA A 114 0.65 29.08 -6.83
N GLN A 115 0.10 29.72 -5.79
CA GLN A 115 -0.45 31.08 -5.87
C GLN A 115 0.59 32.12 -6.27
N LEU A 116 1.82 32.00 -5.77
CA LEU A 116 2.91 32.90 -6.12
C LEU A 116 3.37 32.68 -7.57
N ALA A 117 3.51 31.43 -8.00
CA ALA A 117 3.90 31.09 -9.37
C ALA A 117 2.90 31.64 -10.40
N SER A 118 1.59 31.51 -10.17
CA SER A 118 0.56 32.07 -11.05
C SER A 118 0.61 33.59 -11.14
N LYS A 119 0.99 34.29 -10.07
CA LYS A 119 1.15 35.76 -10.08
C LYS A 119 2.35 36.21 -10.89
N MET A 120 3.43 35.43 -10.91
CA MET A 120 4.65 35.76 -11.66
C MET A 120 4.51 35.55 -13.17
N GLN A 121 3.60 34.68 -13.63
CA GLN A 121 3.35 34.45 -15.06
C GLN A 121 2.44 35.51 -15.72
N GLY A 122 1.81 36.39 -14.91
CA GLY A 122 0.91 37.44 -15.38
C GLY A 122 1.52 38.85 -15.43
N GLN A 123 2.85 38.99 -15.32
CA GLN A 123 3.58 40.25 -15.41
C GLN A 123 4.64 40.21 -16.52
#